data_AF-C8VR92-F1
#
_entry.id   AF-C8VR92-F1
#
_cell.length_a   1.000
_cell.length_b   1.000
_cell.length_c   1.000
_cell.angle_alpha   90.00
_cell.angle_beta   90.00
_cell.angle_gamma   90.00
#
_symmetry.space_group_name_H-M   'P 1'
#
loop_
_entity.id
_entity.type
_entity.pdbx_description
1 polymer ?
#
loop_
_entity_poly.entity_id
_entity_poly.type
_entity_poly.pdbx_seq_one_letter_code
_entity_poly.pdbx_strand_id
1 'polypeptide(L)'
;MATDATTGIKAMQGQWEDISVYRFEIREHMIMAFEGASCSISDVNGQHQASFASKDALVLREVRPGDKCYVQRGRACLFEAPAETPG
;
A
#
# COMPACT_ATOMS: atom_id res chain seq x y z
N MET A 1 12.66 8.59 -21.20
CA MET A 1 11.80 8.61 -20.00
C MET A 1 11.74 7.18 -19.51
N ALA A 2 12.38 6.88 -18.38
CA ALA A 2 12.41 5.51 -17.86
C ALA A 2 10.99 5.12 -17.43
N THR A 3 10.40 4.18 -18.15
CA THR A 3 9.18 3.48 -17.71
C THR A 3 9.57 2.66 -16.50
N ASP A 4 9.29 3.22 -15.32
CA ASP A 4 9.61 2.69 -14.00
C ASP A 4 8.77 1.44 -13.72
N ALA A 5 9.14 0.32 -14.34
CA ALA A 5 8.55 -0.99 -14.07
C ALA A 5 8.90 -1.52 -12.66
N THR A 6 9.59 -0.72 -11.86
CA THR A 6 10.03 -1.04 -10.50
C THR A 6 9.21 -0.38 -9.41
N THR A 7 8.40 0.63 -9.72
CA THR A 7 7.57 1.32 -8.72
C THR A 7 6.62 0.32 -8.03
N GLY A 8 6.72 0.21 -6.71
CA GLY A 8 5.93 -0.68 -5.88
C GLY A 8 6.54 -2.05 -5.65
N ILE A 9 7.58 -2.46 -6.40
CA ILE A 9 8.27 -3.74 -6.17
C ILE A 9 9.02 -3.71 -4.83
N LYS A 10 9.69 -2.60 -4.52
CA LYS A 10 10.41 -2.47 -3.25
C LYS A 10 9.43 -2.42 -2.09
N ALA A 11 8.32 -1.69 -2.26
CA ALA A 11 7.23 -1.65 -1.29
C ALA A 11 6.72 -3.07 -0.97
N MET A 12 6.43 -3.89 -1.98
CA MET A 12 6.00 -5.29 -1.80
C MET A 12 7.07 -6.21 -1.17
N GLN A 13 8.33 -5.81 -1.17
CA GLN A 13 9.44 -6.55 -0.57
C GLN A 13 9.77 -6.09 0.87
N GLY A 14 8.90 -5.30 1.50
CA GLY A 14 9.16 -4.76 2.83
C GLY A 14 10.18 -3.63 2.86
N GLN A 15 10.48 -3.01 1.72
CA GLN A 15 11.37 -1.86 1.63
C GLN A 15 10.56 -0.59 1.41
N TRP A 16 10.97 0.49 2.08
CA TRP A 16 10.38 1.79 1.85
C TRP A 16 10.67 2.27 0.43
N GLU A 17 9.61 2.70 -0.25
CA GLU A 17 9.68 3.21 -1.60
C GLU A 17 8.91 4.51 -1.74
N ASP A 18 9.55 5.54 -2.30
CA ASP A 18 8.89 6.80 -2.66
C ASP A 18 8.01 6.58 -3.89
N ILE A 19 6.72 6.80 -3.70
CA ILE A 19 5.69 6.62 -4.71
C ILE A 19 5.04 7.98 -4.97
N SER A 20 5.11 8.44 -6.21
CA SER A 20 4.30 9.57 -6.68
C SER A 20 2.92 9.05 -7.05
N VAL A 21 2.59 8.91 -8.33
CA VAL A 21 1.29 8.39 -8.76
C VAL A 21 1.45 6.93 -9.17
N TYR A 22 0.96 6.02 -8.33
CA TYR A 22 0.98 4.60 -8.66
C TYR A 22 -0.20 3.85 -8.07
N ARG A 23 -0.70 2.88 -8.83
CA ARG A 23 -1.72 1.93 -8.39
C ARG A 23 -1.11 0.55 -8.40
N PHE A 24 -1.12 -0.11 -7.25
CA PHE A 24 -0.77 -1.52 -7.16
C PHE A 24 -1.92 -2.34 -6.62
N GLU A 25 -1.97 -3.58 -7.09
CA GLU A 25 -2.93 -4.59 -6.69
C GLU A 25 -2.26 -5.53 -5.69
N ILE A 26 -2.92 -5.72 -4.56
CA ILE A 26 -2.47 -6.56 -3.46
C ILE A 26 -2.76 -8.01 -3.82
N ARG A 27 -1.75 -8.87 -3.74
CA ARG A 27 -1.87 -10.29 -4.07
C ARG A 27 -2.01 -11.18 -2.85
N GLU A 28 -1.52 -10.72 -1.71
CA GLU A 28 -1.40 -11.48 -0.48
C GLU A 28 -1.86 -10.62 0.69
N HIS A 29 -2.22 -11.26 1.80
CA HIS A 29 -2.61 -10.56 3.01
C HIS A 29 -1.38 -9.92 3.65
N MET A 30 -1.35 -8.58 3.67
CA MET A 30 -0.20 -7.80 4.11
C MET A 30 -0.63 -6.64 5.01
N ILE A 31 0.32 -6.08 5.75
CA ILE A 31 0.18 -4.77 6.39
C ILE A 31 0.91 -3.76 5.52
N MET A 32 0.18 -2.73 5.10
CA MET A 32 0.73 -1.54 4.47
C MET A 32 1.08 -0.49 5.52
N ALA A 33 2.36 -0.14 5.57
CA ALA A 33 2.85 1.09 6.15
C ALA A 33 2.89 2.19 5.09
N PHE A 34 2.24 3.32 5.35
CA PHE A 34 2.19 4.46 4.46
C PHE A 34 2.48 5.76 5.20
N GLU A 35 3.25 6.64 4.57
CA GLU A 35 3.50 8.00 5.06
C GLU A 35 3.47 8.95 3.86
N GLY A 36 2.65 10.00 3.90
CA GLY A 36 2.62 10.97 2.80
C GLY A 36 1.30 11.68 2.58
N ALA A 37 1.23 12.34 1.43
CA ALA A 37 0.16 13.27 1.12
C ALA A 37 -1.19 12.58 0.92
N SER A 38 -1.24 11.47 0.15
CA SER A 38 -2.47 10.70 0.01
C SER A 38 -2.28 9.27 -0.51
N CYS A 39 -3.08 8.36 0.05
CA CYS A 39 -3.29 7.01 -0.41
C CYS A 39 -4.77 6.62 -0.26
N SER A 40 -5.37 5.99 -1.27
CA SER A 40 -6.71 5.43 -1.17
C SER A 40 -6.72 3.93 -1.47
N ILE A 41 -7.55 3.21 -0.74
CA ILE A 41 -7.73 1.77 -0.86
C ILE A 41 -9.15 1.49 -1.32
N SER A 42 -9.26 0.66 -2.35
CA SER A 42 -10.52 0.08 -2.80
C SER A 42 -10.44 -1.44 -2.78
N ASP A 43 -11.56 -2.10 -2.53
CA ASP A 43 -11.64 -3.56 -2.62
C ASP A 43 -11.65 -4.05 -4.09
N VAL A 44 -11.74 -5.38 -4.25
CA VAL A 44 -11.83 -6.04 -5.57
C VAL A 44 -13.02 -5.56 -6.40
N ASN A 45 -14.12 -5.14 -5.76
CA ASN A 45 -15.33 -4.63 -6.41
C ASN A 45 -15.23 -3.14 -6.77
N GLY A 46 -14.12 -2.48 -6.40
CA GLY A 46 -13.93 -1.05 -6.57
C GLY A 46 -14.63 -0.20 -5.51
N GLN A 47 -15.17 -0.81 -4.46
CA GLN A 47 -15.74 -0.09 -3.32
C GLN A 47 -14.62 0.52 -2.49
N HIS A 48 -14.81 1.78 -2.09
CA HIS A 48 -13.83 2.49 -1.27
C HIS A 48 -13.78 1.91 0.15
N GLN A 49 -12.59 1.52 0.61
CA GLN A 49 -12.39 1.00 1.96
C GLN A 49 -11.79 2.04 2.91
N ALA A 50 -10.79 2.78 2.45
CA ALA A 50 -10.08 3.77 3.29
C ALA A 50 -9.33 4.80 2.45
N SER A 51 -9.21 6.02 2.98
CA SER A 51 -8.34 7.07 2.47
C SER A 51 -7.45 7.58 3.60
N PHE A 52 -6.18 7.81 3.29
CA PHE A 52 -5.21 8.39 4.19
C PHE A 52 -4.67 9.66 3.56
N ALA A 53 -4.56 10.71 4.36
CA ALA A 53 -3.85 11.93 4.00
C ALA A 53 -3.16 12.42 5.27
N SER A 54 -1.93 11.94 5.49
CA SER A 54 -1.16 12.32 6.67
C SER A 54 0.29 12.51 6.27
N LYS A 55 0.62 13.77 5.94
CA LYS A 55 1.96 14.17 5.50
C LYS A 55 3.05 13.81 6.52
N ASP A 56 2.70 13.70 7.80
CA ASP A 56 3.66 13.58 8.91
C ASP A 56 3.35 12.40 9.86
N ALA A 57 2.42 11.50 9.52
CA ALA A 57 2.14 10.34 10.37
C ALA A 57 2.18 9.04 9.57
N LEU A 58 2.85 8.06 10.18
CA LEU A 58 2.83 6.67 9.74
C LEU A 58 1.42 6.10 9.93
N VAL A 59 0.83 5.65 8.84
CA VAL A 59 -0.43 4.91 8.84
C VAL A 59 -0.13 3.44 8.61
N LEU A 60 -0.68 2.58 9.46
CA LEU A 60 -0.66 1.13 9.28
C LEU A 60 -2.06 0.65 8.91
N ARG A 61 -2.16 -0.12 7.83
CA ARG A 61 -3.43 -0.72 7.40
C ARG A 61 -3.26 -2.14 6.90
N GLU A 62 -4.13 -3.01 7.36
CA GLU A 62 -4.30 -4.34 6.78
C GLU A 62 -4.87 -4.22 5.36
N VAL A 63 -4.23 -4.89 4.40
CA VAL A 63 -4.66 -4.96 3.00
C VAL A 63 -4.73 -6.42 2.56
N ARG A 64 -5.77 -6.74 1.81
CA ARG A 64 -6.12 -8.11 1.45
C ARG A 64 -5.94 -8.37 -0.03
N PRO A 65 -5.82 -9.65 -0.44
CA PRO A 65 -5.80 -10.01 -1.85
C PRO A 65 -6.97 -9.39 -2.62
N GLY A 66 -6.67 -8.72 -3.74
CA GLY A 66 -7.65 -8.02 -4.57
C GLY A 66 -7.84 -6.54 -4.22
N ASP A 67 -7.32 -6.07 -3.08
CA ASP A 67 -7.32 -4.65 -2.75
C ASP A 67 -6.44 -3.87 -3.73
N LYS A 68 -6.88 -2.66 -4.08
CA LYS A 68 -6.17 -1.74 -4.95
C LYS A 68 -5.79 -0.51 -4.17
N CYS A 69 -4.49 -0.28 -4.07
CA CYS A 69 -3.92 0.86 -3.36
C CYS A 69 -3.47 1.91 -4.37
N TYR A 70 -4.05 3.09 -4.27
CA TYR A 70 -3.78 4.24 -5.12
C TYR A 70 -3.01 5.28 -4.32
N VAL A 71 -1.71 5.33 -4.52
CA VAL A 71 -0.86 6.35 -3.91
C VAL A 71 -0.72 7.51 -4.91
N GLN A 72 -0.98 8.74 -4.47
CA GLN A 72 -0.71 9.93 -5.30
C GLN A 72 0.60 10.61 -4.95
N ARG A 73 1.02 10.56 -3.68
CA ARG A 73 2.34 10.98 -3.22
C ARG A 73 2.59 10.51 -1.79
N GLY A 74 3.66 9.78 -1.58
CA GLY A 74 4.12 9.36 -0.27
C GLY A 74 5.19 8.29 -0.39
N ARG A 75 5.47 7.62 0.70
CA ARG A 75 6.26 6.40 0.70
C ARG A 75 5.44 5.26 1.28
N ALA A 76 5.64 4.06 0.76
CA ALA A 76 4.95 2.86 1.22
C ALA A 76 5.95 1.73 1.47
N CYS A 77 5.58 0.86 2.41
CA CYS A 77 6.26 -0.38 2.72
C CYS A 77 5.19 -1.42 3.06
N LEU A 78 5.23 -2.59 2.45
CA LEU A 78 4.30 -3.69 2.70
C LEU A 78 5.08 -4.86 3.28
N PHE A 79 4.55 -5.42 4.37
CA PHE A 79 5.12 -6.58 5.02
C PHE A 79 4.03 -7.58 5.34
N GLU A 80 4.41 -8.85 5.49
CA GLU A 80 3.46 -9.91 5.81
C GLU A 80 2.72 -9.58 7.10
N ALA A 81 1.39 -9.76 7.08
CA ALA A 81 0.61 -9.68 8.30
C ALA A 81 1.06 -10.79 9.26
N PRO A 82 1.17 -10.50 10.57
CA PRO A 82 1.48 -11.54 11.54
C PRO A 82 0.46 -12.67 11.37
N ALA A 83 0.95 -13.90 11.20
CA ALA A 83 0.08 -15.07 11.13
C ALA A 83 -0.79 -15.06 12.39
N GLU A 84 -2.11 -14.93 12.21
CA GLU A 84 -3.05 -15.08 13.31
C GLU A 84 -2.82 -16.48 13.89
N THR A 85 -2.20 -16.57 15.07
CA THR A 85 -2.03 -17.84 15.77
C THR A 85 -3.44 -18.36 16.04
N PRO A 86 -3.86 -19.51 15.49
CA PRO A 86 -5.14 -20.08 15.88
C PRO A 86 -5.02 -20.46 17.36
N GLY A 87 -5.81 -19.80 18.19
CA GLY A 87 -5.98 -20.14 19.61
C GLY A 87 -6.81 -21.39 19.81
#